data_AF-A0A6G3TGD3-F1
#
_entry.id   AF-A0A6G3TGD3-F1
#
_cell.length_a   1.000
_cell.length_b   1.000
_cell.length_c   1.000
_cell.angle_alpha   90.00
_cell.angle_beta   90.00
_cell.angle_gamma   90.00
#
_symmetry.space_group_name_H-M   'P 1'
#
loop_
_entity.id
_entity.type
_entity.pdbx_description
1 polymer ?
#
loop_
_entity_poly.entity_id
_entity_poly.type
_entity_poly.pdbx_seq_one_letter_code
_entity_poly.pdbx_strand_id
1 'polypeptide(L)'
;MDEELRALTERLRVESAASGVPEAAAVYDRLVATGDQDELAAVLTEPGHPLWARELAAFRLGVAGDRRAFESLVLLLNHRDPPRCASAAHALARLGDPRTARAAA
;
A
#
# COMPACT_ATOMS: atom_id res chain seq x y z
N MET A 1 -9.26 2.80 -15.22
CA MET A 1 -8.34 2.02 -14.37
C MET A 1 -7.19 2.97 -14.08
N ASP A 2 -6.98 3.28 -12.80
CA ASP A 2 -6.14 4.38 -12.30
C ASP A 2 -4.68 4.13 -12.70
N GLU A 3 -4.02 5.06 -13.40
CA GLU A 3 -2.65 4.88 -13.93
C GLU A 3 -1.65 4.65 -12.77
N GLU A 4 -1.87 5.32 -11.64
CA GLU A 4 -1.11 5.15 -10.41
C GLU A 4 -1.20 3.71 -9.86
N LEU A 5 -2.40 3.10 -9.93
CA LEU A 5 -2.57 1.71 -9.49
C LEU A 5 -1.81 0.75 -10.39
N ARG A 6 -1.78 0.99 -11.70
CA ARG A 6 -0.99 0.17 -12.64
C ARG A 6 0.50 0.29 -12.34
N ALA A 7 1.03 1.51 -12.25
CA ALA A 7 2.45 1.74 -11.99
C ALA A 7 2.90 1.13 -10.65
N LEU A 8 2.08 1.30 -9.59
CA LEU A 8 2.33 0.67 -8.29
C LEU A 8 2.33 -0.86 -8.39
N THR A 9 1.30 -1.46 -8.97
CA THR A 9 1.19 -2.93 -9.04
C THR A 9 2.33 -3.55 -9.85
N GLU A 10 2.72 -2.94 -10.97
CA GLU A 10 3.86 -3.41 -11.76
C GLU A 10 5.18 -3.38 -10.97
N ARG A 11 5.46 -2.27 -10.28
CA ARG A 11 6.65 -2.17 -9.41
C ARG A 11 6.62 -3.20 -8.28
N LEU A 12 5.49 -3.30 -7.57
CA LEU A 12 5.37 -4.20 -6.42
C LEU A 12 5.44 -5.68 -6.82
N ARG A 13 5.00 -6.04 -8.03
CA ARG A 13 5.20 -7.38 -8.58
C ARG A 13 6.69 -7.70 -8.68
N VAL A 14 7.49 -6.79 -9.23
CA VAL A 14 8.95 -6.96 -9.36
C VAL A 14 9.62 -7.06 -8.00
N GLU A 15 9.24 -6.20 -7.05
CA GLU A 15 9.76 -6.24 -5.68
C GLU A 15 9.38 -7.53 -4.94
N SER A 16 8.17 -8.03 -5.15
CA SER A 16 7.72 -9.30 -4.56
C SER A 16 8.57 -10.47 -5.07
N ALA A 17 8.85 -10.52 -6.37
CA ALA A 17 9.69 -11.54 -6.98
C ALA A 17 11.16 -11.44 -6.51
N ALA A 18 11.66 -10.22 -6.28
CA ALA A 18 13.01 -9.97 -5.80
C ALA A 18 13.20 -10.22 -4.29
N SER A 19 12.12 -10.42 -3.52
CA SER A 19 12.19 -10.56 -2.06
C SER A 19 12.83 -11.87 -1.58
N GLY A 20 13.03 -12.85 -2.46
CA GLY A 20 13.60 -14.16 -2.12
C GLY A 20 12.67 -15.05 -1.29
N VAL A 21 11.44 -14.60 -1.01
CA VAL A 21 10.41 -15.38 -0.33
C VAL A 21 9.69 -16.24 -1.37
N PRO A 22 9.72 -17.59 -1.27
CA PRO A 22 9.13 -18.48 -2.29
C PRO A 22 7.64 -18.22 -2.55
N GLU A 23 6.93 -17.76 -1.52
CA GLU A 23 5.48 -17.53 -1.57
C GLU A 23 5.12 -16.08 -1.94
N ALA A 24 6.08 -15.19 -2.14
CA ALA A 24 5.81 -13.76 -2.37
C ALA A 24 4.94 -13.51 -3.61
N ALA A 25 5.14 -14.25 -4.69
CA ALA A 25 4.31 -14.12 -5.89
C ALA A 25 2.85 -14.52 -5.61
N ALA A 26 2.62 -15.61 -4.88
CA ALA A 26 1.27 -16.07 -4.52
C ALA A 26 0.59 -15.10 -3.54
N VAL A 27 1.35 -14.56 -2.58
CA VAL A 27 0.86 -13.53 -1.66
C VAL A 27 0.52 -12.26 -2.43
N TYR A 28 1.38 -11.84 -3.37
CA TYR A 28 1.14 -10.67 -4.22
C TYR A 28 -0.17 -10.83 -5.01
N ASP A 29 -0.34 -11.95 -5.72
CA ASP A 29 -1.55 -12.19 -6.52
C ASP A 29 -2.81 -12.24 -5.64
N ARG A 30 -2.73 -12.85 -4.45
CA ARG A 30 -3.83 -12.85 -3.47
C ARG A 30 -4.21 -11.44 -3.03
N LEU A 31 -3.22 -10.64 -2.63
CA LEU A 31 -3.43 -9.27 -2.14
C LEU A 31 -3.88 -8.31 -3.24
N VAL A 32 -3.56 -8.59 -4.51
CA VAL A 32 -4.10 -7.84 -5.66
C VAL A 32 -5.56 -8.21 -5.90
N ALA A 33 -5.91 -9.49 -5.83
CA ALA A 33 -7.24 -9.99 -6.17
C ALA A 33 -8.29 -9.83 -5.06
N THR A 34 -7.87 -9.84 -3.79
CA THR A 34 -8.80 -9.86 -2.65
C THR A 34 -9.66 -8.60 -2.58
N GLY A 35 -10.97 -8.72 -2.38
CA GLY A 35 -11.84 -7.59 -2.05
C GLY A 35 -11.94 -7.31 -0.55
N ASP A 36 -11.32 -8.16 0.27
CA ASP A 36 -11.47 -8.17 1.72
C ASP A 36 -10.58 -7.09 2.37
N GLN A 37 -11.21 -6.07 2.94
CA GLN A 37 -10.49 -5.00 3.64
C GLN A 37 -9.88 -5.46 4.96
N ASP A 38 -10.44 -6.48 5.61
CA ASP A 38 -9.90 -7.01 6.86
C ASP A 38 -8.63 -7.82 6.61
N GLU A 39 -8.56 -8.58 5.51
CA GLU A 39 -7.34 -9.22 5.06
C GLU A 39 -6.23 -8.20 4.79
N LEU A 40 -6.54 -7.12 4.07
CA LEU A 40 -5.59 -6.03 3.82
C LEU A 40 -5.16 -5.33 5.11
N ALA A 41 -6.08 -5.13 6.05
CA ALA A 41 -5.76 -4.50 7.34
C ALA A 41 -4.87 -5.40 8.21
N ALA A 42 -5.06 -6.72 8.15
CA ALA A 42 -4.18 -7.68 8.82
C ALA A 42 -2.73 -7.53 8.33
N VAL A 43 -2.49 -7.39 7.02
CA VAL A 43 -1.14 -7.17 6.45
C VAL A 43 -0.43 -5.95 7.05
N LEU A 44 -1.17 -4.89 7.39
CA LEU A 44 -0.59 -3.67 7.98
C LEU A 44 -0.16 -3.87 9.44
N THR A 45 -0.82 -4.76 10.18
CA THR A 45 -0.62 -4.95 11.62
C THR A 45 0.24 -6.16 11.95
N GLU A 46 0.22 -7.18 11.11
CA GLU A 46 0.98 -8.40 11.33
C GLU A 46 2.50 -8.17 11.12
N PRO A 47 3.33 -8.70 12.04
CA PRO A 47 4.77 -8.64 11.88
C PRO A 47 5.23 -9.56 10.74
N GLY A 48 6.40 -9.29 10.17
CA GLY A 48 7.02 -10.17 9.17
C GLY A 48 6.57 -9.96 7.73
N HIS A 49 5.50 -9.19 7.46
CA HIS A 49 5.17 -8.82 6.08
C HIS A 49 6.28 -7.97 5.45
N PRO A 50 6.60 -8.18 4.17
CA PRO A 50 7.57 -7.35 3.45
C PRO A 50 7.02 -5.95 3.15
N LEU A 51 7.91 -4.99 2.86
CA LEU A 51 7.51 -3.61 2.57
C LEU A 51 6.52 -3.51 1.41
N TRP A 52 6.75 -4.26 0.33
CA TRP A 52 5.87 -4.27 -0.84
C TRP A 52 4.43 -4.68 -0.49
N ALA A 53 4.25 -5.61 0.45
CA ALA A 53 2.93 -6.10 0.86
C ALA A 53 2.18 -5.03 1.69
N ARG A 54 2.88 -4.38 2.63
CA ARG A 54 2.31 -3.26 3.40
C ARG A 54 1.94 -2.09 2.50
N GLU A 55 2.77 -1.81 1.50
CA GLU A 55 2.49 -0.76 0.53
C GLU A 55 1.24 -1.06 -0.30
N LEU A 56 1.13 -2.26 -0.86
CA LEU A 56 -0.06 -2.68 -1.60
C LEU A 56 -1.32 -2.57 -0.74
N ALA A 57 -1.27 -3.10 0.49
CA ALA A 57 -2.40 -3.08 1.41
C ALA A 57 -2.82 -1.65 1.79
N ALA A 58 -1.87 -0.80 2.17
CA ALA A 58 -2.13 0.58 2.56
C ALA A 58 -2.73 1.38 1.39
N PHE A 59 -2.18 1.22 0.18
CA PHE A 59 -2.70 1.88 -1.02
C PHE A 59 -4.15 1.47 -1.30
N ARG A 60 -4.42 0.16 -1.33
CA ARG A 60 -5.76 -0.36 -1.66
C ARG A 60 -6.80 0.04 -0.62
N LEU A 61 -6.46 -0.02 0.67
CA LEU A 61 -7.32 0.44 1.75
C LEU A 61 -7.58 1.95 1.67
N GLY A 62 -6.54 2.76 1.43
CA GLY A 62 -6.68 4.21 1.27
C GLY A 62 -7.58 4.61 0.11
N VAL A 63 -7.39 3.96 -1.05
CA VAL A 63 -8.24 4.12 -2.25
C VAL A 63 -9.70 3.73 -1.98
N ALA A 64 -9.93 2.75 -1.12
CA ALA A 64 -11.25 2.30 -0.71
C ALA A 64 -11.89 3.14 0.42
N GLY A 65 -11.18 4.15 0.94
CA GLY A 65 -11.67 5.01 2.03
C GLY A 65 -11.50 4.43 3.43
N ASP A 66 -10.74 3.34 3.59
CA ASP A 66 -10.50 2.72 4.89
C ASP A 66 -9.39 3.45 5.67
N ARG A 67 -9.80 4.09 6.77
CA ARG A 67 -8.95 4.94 7.62
C ARG A 67 -7.87 4.17 8.39
N ARG A 68 -7.96 2.83 8.43
CA ARG A 68 -6.89 1.97 8.99
C ARG A 68 -5.58 2.11 8.21
N ALA A 69 -5.64 2.53 6.94
CA ALA A 69 -4.45 2.77 6.11
C ALA A 69 -3.64 4.01 6.50
N PHE A 70 -4.24 4.97 7.22
CA PHE A 70 -3.67 6.31 7.37
C PHE A 70 -2.23 6.32 7.89
N GLU A 71 -1.96 5.64 9.00
CA GLU A 71 -0.62 5.64 9.62
C GLU A 71 0.43 5.00 8.70
N SER A 72 0.07 3.89 8.03
CA SER A 72 0.96 3.23 7.06
C SER A 72 1.23 4.10 5.84
N LEU A 73 0.23 4.81 5.34
CA LEU A 73 0.40 5.73 4.22
C LEU A 73 1.26 6.95 4.60
N VAL A 74 1.10 7.51 5.79
CA VAL A 74 1.97 8.60 6.29
C VAL A 74 3.42 8.12 6.43
N LEU A 75 3.63 6.89 6.91
CA LEU A 75 4.97 6.31 6.97
C LEU A 75 5.59 6.16 5.57
N LEU A 76 4.82 5.67 4.59
CA LEU A 76 5.26 5.53 3.20
C LEU A 76 5.53 6.88 2.53
N LEU A 77 4.74 7.92 2.85
CA LEU A 77 4.96 9.28 2.38
C LEU A 77 6.30 9.85 2.86
N ASN A 78 6.70 9.51 4.09
CA ASN A 78 7.97 9.90 4.68
C ASN A 78 9.15 9.01 4.24
N HIS A 79 8.91 8.02 3.38
CA HIS A 79 9.98 7.19 2.82
C HIS A 79 10.84 8.04 1.87
N ARG A 80 12.15 7.78 1.77
CA ARG A 80 13.03 8.47 0.80
C ARG A 80 13.01 7.83 -0.59
N ASP A 81 11.84 7.38 -1.03
CA ASP A 81 11.67 6.73 -2.33
C ASP A 81 10.54 7.40 -3.14
N PRO A 82 10.86 8.16 -4.20
CA PRO A 82 9.87 8.97 -4.91
C PRO A 82 8.63 8.22 -5.42
N PRO A 83 8.74 7.00 -6.00
CA PRO A 83 7.57 6.23 -6.41
C PRO A 83 6.64 5.87 -5.25
N ARG A 84 7.18 5.47 -4.09
CA ARG A 84 6.39 5.18 -2.88
C ARG A 84 5.70 6.41 -2.34
N CYS A 85 6.40 7.55 -2.30
CA CYS A 85 5.83 8.81 -1.87
C CYS A 85 4.63 9.21 -2.74
N ALA A 86 4.76 9.09 -4.06
CA ALA A 86 3.69 9.43 -5.00
C ALA A 86 2.44 8.55 -4.77
N SER A 87 2.63 7.24 -4.68
CA SER A 87 1.52 6.30 -4.40
C SER A 87 0.87 6.56 -3.04
N ALA A 88 1.67 6.84 -2.00
CA ALA A 88 1.16 7.17 -0.67
C ALA A 88 0.36 8.48 -0.66
N ALA A 89 0.87 9.52 -1.31
CA ALA A 89 0.18 10.80 -1.44
C ALA A 89 -1.16 10.64 -2.18
N HIS A 90 -1.19 9.87 -3.26
CA HIS A 90 -2.42 9.56 -4.01
C HIS A 90 -3.45 8.86 -3.13
N ALA A 91 -3.05 7.80 -2.44
CA ALA A 91 -3.93 7.06 -1.55
C ALA A 91 -4.44 7.91 -0.37
N LEU A 92 -3.60 8.78 0.21
CA LEU A 92 -4.01 9.72 1.27
C LEU A 92 -5.02 10.77 0.77
N ALA A 93 -4.83 11.28 -0.45
CA ALA A 93 -5.76 12.20 -1.08
C ALA A 93 -7.12 11.53 -1.32
N ARG A 94 -7.13 10.27 -1.77
CA ARG A 94 -8.36 9.49 -1.98
C ARG A 94 -9.02 9.04 -0.68
N LEU A 95 -8.25 8.77 0.35
CA LEU A 95 -8.75 8.41 1.68
C LEU A 95 -9.59 9.55 2.28
N GLY A 96 -9.23 10.81 1.99
CA GLY A 96 -9.98 11.98 2.46
C GLY A 96 -9.98 12.14 3.98
N ASP A 97 -9.02 11.55 4.69
CA ASP A 97 -8.94 11.67 6.14
C ASP A 97 -8.58 13.11 6.52
N PRO A 98 -9.33 13.78 7.42
CA PRO A 98 -9.01 15.12 7.89
C PRO A 98 -7.61 15.25 8.51
N ARG A 99 -7.00 14.14 8.96
CA ARG A 99 -5.62 14.10 9.45
C ARG A 99 -4.59 14.33 8.33
N THR A 100 -4.93 14.08 7.08
CA THR A 100 -4.02 14.22 5.92
C THR A 100 -3.44 15.63 5.80
N ALA A 101 -4.24 16.67 6.07
CA ALA A 101 -3.78 18.06 6.03
C ALA A 101 -2.66 18.37 7.02
N ARG A 102 -2.57 17.63 8.14
CA ARG A 102 -1.49 17.76 9.13
C ARG A 102 -0.27 16.93 8.78
N ALA A 103 -0.45 15.82 8.06
CA ALA A 103 0.65 14.94 7.66
C ALA A 103 1.44 15.49 6.45
N ALA A 104 0.82 16.37 5.66
CA ALA A 104 1.44 17.01 4.50
C ALA A 104 2.08 18.38 4.81
N ALA A 105 2.03 18.83 6.07
CA ALA A 105 2.55 20.11 6.55
C ALA A 105 3.92 19.94 7.21
#